data_AF-A0A2H3DH97-F1
#
_entry.id   AF-A0A2H3DH97-F1
#
_cell.length_a   1.000
_cell.length_b   1.000
_cell.length_c   1.000
_cell.angle_alpha   90.00
_cell.angle_beta   90.00
_cell.angle_gamma   90.00
#
_symmetry.space_group_name_H-M   'P 1'
#
loop_
_entity.id
_entity.type
_entity.pdbx_description
1 polymer ?
#
loop_
_entity_poly.entity_id
_entity_poly.type
_entity_poly.pdbx_seq_one_letter_code
_entity_poly.pdbx_strand_id
1 'polypeptide(L)'
;MDRENTLDISDREISTILHLISSNKKAQITLVLDCCHAGAFSRNPPQPGPEGGSLWRQQINMLNEGHNILKDFPGYQSILSDTWSTNTDSYVLLAACEEFQDAMSLTGVEERGGVFMGALVETLTSADLKEKSTFMGLMEALRPLMPYTQTPIAIGKYRDAPIPFHD
;
A
#
# COMPACT_ATOMS: atom_id res chain seq x y z
N MET A 1 -16.23 -1.85 -24.68
CA MET A 1 -15.94 -0.97 -23.53
C MET A 1 -14.44 -0.86 -23.47
N ASP A 2 -13.94 0.29 -23.89
CA ASP A 2 -12.54 0.59 -24.13
C ASP A 2 -11.77 0.58 -22.80
N ARG A 3 -11.16 -0.56 -22.47
CA ARG A 3 -10.20 -0.70 -21.36
C ARG A 3 -8.77 -0.37 -21.78
N GLU A 4 -8.58 0.25 -22.94
CA GLU A 4 -7.27 0.33 -23.59
C GLU A 4 -6.50 1.63 -23.28
N ASN A 5 -7.02 2.52 -22.42
CA ASN A 5 -6.36 3.82 -22.19
C ASN A 5 -6.44 4.39 -20.77
N THR A 6 -6.80 3.60 -19.76
CA THR A 6 -6.73 4.04 -18.35
C THR A 6 -5.36 3.64 -17.80
N LEU A 7 -4.59 4.63 -17.35
CA LEU A 7 -3.34 4.41 -16.63
C LEU A 7 -3.63 3.94 -15.20
N ASP A 8 -2.84 3.01 -14.68
CA ASP A 8 -2.86 2.67 -13.25
C ASP A 8 -2.22 3.82 -12.43
N ILE A 9 -2.27 3.69 -11.10
CA ILE A 9 -1.73 4.68 -10.17
C ILE A 9 -0.38 4.18 -9.66
N SER A 10 0.67 5.02 -9.74
CA SER A 10 1.98 4.65 -9.19
C SER A 10 2.02 4.69 -7.66
N ASP A 11 2.93 3.92 -7.07
CA ASP A 11 3.26 3.98 -5.64
C ASP A 11 3.73 5.38 -5.22
N ARG A 12 4.49 6.07 -6.08
CA ARG A 12 4.93 7.44 -5.85
C ARG A 12 3.76 8.42 -5.77
N GLU A 13 2.75 8.26 -6.62
CA GLU A 13 1.52 9.05 -6.55
C GLU A 13 0.78 8.83 -5.23
N ILE A 14 0.52 7.57 -4.87
CA ILE A 14 -0.21 7.24 -3.64
C ILE A 14 0.56 7.81 -2.43
N SER A 15 1.87 7.55 -2.32
CA SER A 15 2.71 8.07 -1.22
C SER A 15 2.64 9.60 -1.13
N THR A 16 2.67 10.29 -2.27
CA THR A 16 2.59 11.75 -2.32
C THR A 16 1.21 12.26 -1.91
N ILE A 17 0.13 11.63 -2.37
CA ILE A 17 -1.24 11.98 -1.96
C ILE A 17 -1.39 11.82 -0.45
N LEU A 18 -0.92 10.70 0.12
CA LEU A 18 -0.98 10.48 1.57
C LEU A 18 -0.16 11.50 2.34
N HIS A 19 1.03 11.87 1.85
CA HIS A 19 1.85 12.92 2.44
C HIS A 19 1.14 14.28 2.43
N LEU A 20 0.54 14.66 1.31
CA LEU A 20 -0.20 15.91 1.18
C LEU A 20 -1.41 15.95 2.11
N ILE A 21 -2.16 14.84 2.24
CA ILE A 21 -3.29 14.75 3.19
C ILE A 21 -2.79 14.85 4.63
N SER A 22 -1.78 14.05 4.99
CA SER A 22 -1.25 14.02 6.37
C SER A 22 -0.71 15.38 6.78
N SER A 23 0.07 16.06 5.94
CA SER A 23 0.64 17.37 6.24
C SER A 23 -0.41 18.48 6.36
N ASN A 24 -1.40 18.52 5.45
CA ASN A 24 -2.41 19.57 5.43
C ASN A 24 -3.51 19.38 6.49
N LYS A 25 -3.86 18.13 6.81
CA LYS A 25 -4.94 17.82 7.75
C LYS A 25 -4.43 17.38 9.13
N LYS A 26 -3.12 17.19 9.29
CA LYS A 26 -2.52 16.54 10.47
C LYS A 26 -3.18 15.18 10.75
N ALA A 27 -3.54 14.47 9.68
CA ALA A 27 -4.26 13.21 9.76
C ALA A 27 -3.30 12.05 10.08
N GLN A 28 -3.75 11.14 10.93
CA GLN A 28 -3.16 9.82 11.08
C GLN A 28 -3.81 8.89 10.06
N ILE A 29 -2.99 8.30 9.18
CA ILE A 29 -3.49 7.53 8.05
C ILE A 29 -3.00 6.08 8.18
N THR A 30 -3.94 5.15 8.10
CA THR A 30 -3.65 3.74 7.87
C THR A 30 -4.10 3.38 6.46
N LEU A 31 -3.17 2.95 5.61
CA LEU A 31 -3.45 2.44 4.27
C LEU A 31 -3.46 0.91 4.33
N VAL A 32 -4.51 0.28 3.81
CA VAL A 32 -4.61 -1.18 3.71
C VAL A 32 -4.62 -1.56 2.24
N LEU A 33 -3.65 -2.38 1.81
CA LEU A 33 -3.53 -2.86 0.44
C LEU A 33 -3.61 -4.38 0.39
N ASP A 34 -4.69 -4.88 -0.20
CA ASP A 34 -4.84 -6.30 -0.55
C ASP A 34 -4.52 -6.53 -2.03
N CYS A 35 -3.23 -6.41 -2.36
CA CYS A 35 -2.73 -6.60 -3.72
C CYS A 35 -1.30 -7.16 -3.72
N CYS A 36 -0.94 -7.83 -4.82
CA CYS A 36 0.43 -8.31 -5.02
C CYS A 36 1.42 -7.15 -5.07
N HIS A 37 2.66 -7.39 -4.64
CA HIS A 37 3.74 -6.41 -4.65
C HIS A 37 3.49 -5.14 -3.83
N ALA A 38 2.46 -5.10 -2.97
CA ALA A 38 2.23 -3.98 -2.05
C ALA A 38 3.44 -3.72 -1.12
N GLY A 39 4.24 -4.74 -0.84
CA GLY A 39 5.51 -4.59 -0.12
C GLY A 39 6.60 -3.81 -0.87
N ALA A 40 6.43 -3.55 -2.18
CA ALA A 40 7.38 -2.82 -3.01
C ALA A 40 7.17 -1.29 -3.04
N PHE A 41 6.20 -0.76 -2.27
CA PHE A 41 5.73 0.66 -2.26
C PHE A 41 6.82 1.74 -2.01
N SER A 42 8.07 1.34 -1.85
CA SER A 42 9.22 2.23 -1.61
C SER A 42 10.32 2.14 -2.66
N ARG A 43 10.13 1.41 -3.76
CA ARG A 43 11.20 1.20 -4.75
C ARG A 43 11.32 2.36 -5.72
N ASN A 44 12.53 2.48 -6.28
CA ASN A 44 12.73 3.32 -7.45
C ASN A 44 12.02 2.68 -8.66
N PRO A 45 11.57 3.50 -9.63
CA PRO A 45 11.09 2.98 -10.88
C PRO A 45 12.17 2.08 -11.48
N PRO A 46 11.78 1.06 -12.27
CA PRO A 46 12.74 0.19 -12.94
C PRO A 46 13.79 1.00 -13.72
N GLN A 47 14.87 0.37 -14.17
CA GLN A 47 15.74 0.98 -15.17
C GLN A 47 15.45 0.34 -16.53
N PRO A 48 15.60 1.06 -17.65
CA PRO A 48 15.33 0.50 -18.96
C PRO A 48 16.24 -0.70 -19.24
N GLY A 49 15.65 -1.89 -19.35
CA GLY A 49 16.31 -3.08 -19.84
C GLY A 49 16.24 -3.21 -21.37
N PRO A 50 17.06 -4.06 -22.00
CA PRO A 50 17.10 -4.24 -23.47
C PRO A 50 15.75 -4.66 -24.09
N GLU A 51 14.88 -5.30 -23.31
CA GLU A 51 13.56 -5.81 -23.73
C GLU A 51 12.37 -5.00 -23.16
N GLY A 52 12.64 -3.88 -22.46
CA GLY A 52 11.67 -3.12 -21.68
C GLY A 52 10.78 -2.17 -22.50
N GLY A 53 10.06 -2.66 -23.52
CA GLY A 53 9.34 -1.79 -24.45
C GLY A 53 8.00 -1.24 -23.95
N SER A 54 7.14 -2.08 -23.36
CA SER A 54 5.74 -1.72 -23.07
C SER A 54 5.50 -1.38 -21.59
N LEU A 55 5.87 -2.28 -20.67
CA LEU A 55 5.66 -2.10 -19.23
C LEU A 55 6.38 -0.85 -18.68
N TRP A 56 7.62 -0.65 -19.13
CA TRP A 56 8.41 0.54 -18.82
C TRP A 56 7.72 1.83 -19.29
N ARG A 57 7.23 1.85 -20.53
CA ARG A 57 6.50 3.01 -21.07
C ARG A 57 5.21 3.27 -20.29
N GLN A 58 4.48 2.22 -19.92
CA GLN A 58 3.30 2.37 -19.07
C GLN A 58 3.67 2.98 -17.72
N GLN A 59 4.73 2.51 -17.05
CA GLN A 59 5.20 3.08 -15.78
C GLN A 59 5.62 4.54 -15.90
N ILE A 60 6.36 4.90 -16.94
CA ILE A 60 6.74 6.29 -17.21
C ILE A 60 5.50 7.15 -17.50
N ASN A 61 4.53 6.64 -18.27
CA ASN A 61 3.29 7.35 -18.54
C ASN A 61 2.46 7.57 -17.26
N MET A 62 2.34 6.56 -16.39
CA MET A 62 1.70 6.68 -15.08
C MET A 62 2.37 7.79 -14.26
N LEU A 63 3.70 7.74 -14.10
CA LEU A 63 4.45 8.73 -13.33
C LEU A 63 4.32 10.14 -13.91
N ASN A 64 4.35 10.31 -15.22
CA ASN A 64 4.18 11.60 -15.86
C ASN A 64 2.77 12.17 -15.67
N GLU A 65 1.75 11.33 -15.78
CA GLU A 65 0.36 11.74 -15.55
C GLU A 65 0.15 12.12 -14.09
N GLY A 66 0.63 11.29 -13.16
CA GLY A 66 0.64 11.59 -11.73
C GLY A 66 1.34 12.90 -11.40
N HIS A 67 2.50 13.17 -12.02
CA HIS A 67 3.20 14.44 -11.86
C HIS A 67 2.36 15.62 -12.35
N ASN A 68 1.77 15.50 -13.55
CA ASN A 68 0.95 16.56 -14.13
C ASN A 68 -0.29 16.88 -13.30
N ILE A 69 -0.90 15.87 -12.67
CA ILE A 69 -2.04 16.04 -11.77
C ILE A 69 -1.60 16.70 -10.46
N LEU A 70 -0.48 16.26 -9.88
CA LEU A 70 -0.09 16.64 -8.52
C LEU A 70 0.75 17.92 -8.43
N LYS A 71 1.38 18.38 -9.51
CA LYS A 71 2.37 19.48 -9.50
C LYS A 71 1.88 20.81 -8.93
N ASP A 72 0.57 21.08 -9.03
CA ASP A 72 -0.01 22.35 -8.60
C ASP A 72 -0.48 22.33 -7.13
N PHE A 73 -0.37 21.18 -6.44
CA PHE A 73 -0.76 21.08 -5.03
C PHE A 73 0.31 21.68 -4.10
N PRO A 74 -0.07 22.50 -3.10
CA PRO A 74 0.88 23.04 -2.12
C PRO A 74 1.62 21.96 -1.36
N GLY A 75 2.96 22.06 -1.31
CA GLY A 75 3.82 21.08 -0.65
C GLY A 75 4.20 19.87 -1.51
N TYR A 76 3.77 19.84 -2.77
CA TYR A 76 4.18 18.80 -3.71
C TYR A 76 5.70 18.80 -3.95
N GLN A 77 6.28 17.60 -3.91
CA GLN A 77 7.64 17.33 -4.38
C GLN A 77 7.55 16.39 -5.59
N SER A 78 8.38 16.64 -6.61
CA SER A 78 8.29 15.92 -7.87
C SER A 78 8.45 14.40 -7.69
N ILE A 79 7.41 13.64 -8.07
CA ILE A 79 7.46 12.17 -8.13
C ILE A 79 8.37 11.65 -9.25
N LEU A 80 8.77 12.54 -10.17
CA LEU A 80 9.76 12.25 -11.22
C LEU A 80 11.19 12.44 -10.72
N SER A 81 11.40 12.91 -9.48
CA SER A 81 12.76 13.13 -8.97
C SER A 81 13.53 11.81 -8.85
N ASP A 82 14.79 11.83 -9.28
CA ASP A 82 15.72 10.70 -9.10
C ASP A 82 16.04 10.48 -7.61
N THR A 83 15.95 11.53 -6.80
CA THR A 83 16.12 11.47 -5.35
C THR A 83 14.80 11.32 -4.61
N TRP A 84 13.71 11.00 -5.31
CA TRP A 84 12.43 10.77 -4.66
C TRP A 84 12.55 9.59 -3.69
N SER A 85 11.99 9.74 -2.51
CA SER A 85 11.90 8.69 -1.51
C SER A 85 10.51 8.70 -0.91
N THR A 86 9.99 7.51 -0.61
CA THR A 86 8.70 7.41 0.09
C THR A 86 8.76 8.08 1.47
N ASN A 87 7.70 8.80 1.82
CA ASN A 87 7.57 9.41 3.15
C ASN A 87 6.83 8.46 4.09
N THR A 88 7.58 7.61 4.79
CA THR A 88 7.06 6.62 5.75
C THR A 88 6.56 7.22 7.06
N ASP A 89 6.67 8.54 7.25
CA ASP A 89 6.17 9.24 8.43
C ASP A 89 4.70 9.65 8.26
N SER A 90 4.14 9.58 7.05
CA SER A 90 2.81 10.12 6.75
C SER A 90 1.67 9.11 6.93
N TYR A 91 1.98 7.82 6.95
CA TYR A 91 0.99 6.74 7.04
C TYR A 91 1.63 5.44 7.58
N VAL A 92 0.78 4.53 8.05
CA VAL A 92 1.13 3.11 8.26
C VAL A 92 0.47 2.30 7.13
N LEU A 93 1.27 1.55 6.38
CA LEU A 93 0.81 0.64 5.33
C LEU A 93 0.68 -0.78 5.90
N LEU A 94 -0.50 -1.36 5.79
CA LEU A 94 -0.75 -2.79 5.99
C LEU A 94 -0.89 -3.43 4.61
N ALA A 95 0.10 -4.25 4.24
CA ALA A 95 0.14 -4.93 2.96
C ALA A 95 -0.16 -6.43 3.13
N ALA A 96 -0.90 -6.99 2.19
CA ALA A 96 -1.31 -8.39 2.20
C ALA A 96 -0.15 -9.39 2.11
N CYS A 97 0.95 -9.01 1.50
CA CYS A 97 2.08 -9.89 1.25
C CYS A 97 3.41 -9.12 1.19
N GLU A 98 4.51 -9.85 1.35
CA GLU A 98 5.84 -9.33 1.01
C GLU A 98 5.96 -9.07 -0.49
N GLU A 99 6.97 -8.30 -0.86
CA GLU A 99 7.18 -7.87 -2.24
C GLU A 99 7.23 -9.02 -3.28
N PHE A 100 7.80 -10.16 -2.91
CA PHE A 100 8.02 -11.31 -3.79
C PHE A 100 6.91 -12.36 -3.69
N GLN A 101 5.82 -12.06 -2.98
CA GLN A 101 4.69 -12.95 -2.77
C GLN A 101 3.44 -12.42 -3.48
N ASP A 102 2.52 -13.34 -3.76
CA ASP A 102 1.22 -13.00 -4.34
C ASP A 102 0.15 -12.89 -3.25
N ALA A 103 -0.71 -11.88 -3.38
CA ALA A 103 -1.92 -11.76 -2.57
C ALA A 103 -2.99 -12.72 -3.13
N MET A 104 -3.45 -13.64 -2.29
CA MET A 104 -4.42 -14.67 -2.67
C MET A 104 -5.85 -14.19 -2.49
N SER A 105 -6.75 -14.67 -3.35
CA SER A 105 -8.20 -14.50 -3.20
C SER A 105 -8.86 -15.80 -2.79
N LEU A 106 -9.87 -15.73 -1.92
CA LEU A 106 -10.77 -16.84 -1.67
C LEU A 106 -11.56 -17.12 -2.95
N THR A 107 -11.49 -18.36 -3.45
CA THR A 107 -12.23 -18.80 -4.63
C THR A 107 -13.35 -19.74 -4.20
N GLY A 108 -14.51 -19.17 -3.87
CA GLY A 108 -15.73 -19.89 -3.52
C GLY A 108 -16.97 -19.20 -4.09
N VAL A 109 -18.07 -19.94 -4.26
CA VAL A 109 -19.34 -19.38 -4.80
C VAL A 109 -19.94 -18.35 -3.83
N GLU A 110 -19.70 -18.52 -2.53
CA GLU A 110 -20.22 -17.66 -1.45
C GLU A 110 -19.15 -16.75 -0.81
N GLU A 111 -17.87 -17.10 -0.94
CA GLU A 111 -16.75 -16.31 -0.39
C GLU A 111 -16.04 -15.54 -1.50
N ARG A 112 -16.22 -14.21 -1.49
CA ARG A 112 -15.48 -13.28 -2.34
C ARG A 112 -14.65 -12.38 -1.45
N GLY A 113 -13.34 -12.33 -1.69
CA GLY A 113 -12.44 -11.43 -0.98
C GLY A 113 -10.99 -11.88 -1.06
N GLY A 114 -10.07 -10.97 -0.75
CA GLY A 114 -8.68 -11.33 -0.53
C GLY A 114 -8.51 -12.03 0.81
N VAL A 115 -7.63 -13.04 0.85
CA VAL A 115 -7.35 -13.83 2.06
C VAL A 115 -6.87 -12.94 3.20
N PHE A 116 -6.03 -11.95 2.88
CA PHE A 116 -5.55 -10.99 3.85
C PHE A 116 -6.68 -10.13 4.43
N MET A 117 -7.53 -9.54 3.58
CA MET A 117 -8.65 -8.74 4.06
C MET A 117 -9.61 -9.56 4.92
N GLY A 118 -9.88 -10.82 4.54
CA GLY A 118 -10.69 -11.74 5.34
C GLY A 118 -10.12 -11.94 6.74
N ALA A 119 -8.85 -12.33 6.83
CA ALA A 119 -8.15 -12.51 8.10
C ALA A 119 -8.09 -11.21 8.93
N LEU A 120 -7.88 -10.07 8.26
CA LEU A 120 -7.83 -8.74 8.88
C LEU A 120 -9.15 -8.40 9.57
N VAL A 121 -10.27 -8.58 8.87
CA VAL A 121 -11.60 -8.32 9.45
C VAL A 121 -11.90 -9.29 10.58
N GLU A 122 -11.60 -10.58 10.42
CA GLU A 122 -11.79 -11.59 11.47
C GLU A 122 -11.01 -11.22 12.74
N THR A 123 -9.74 -10.82 12.60
CA THR A 123 -8.90 -10.45 13.73
C THR A 123 -9.34 -9.13 14.38
N LEU A 124 -9.75 -8.13 13.58
CA LEU A 124 -10.24 -6.85 14.10
C LEU A 124 -11.57 -6.97 14.84
N THR A 125 -12.39 -7.95 14.47
CA THR A 125 -13.70 -8.21 15.08
C THR A 125 -13.63 -9.25 16.20
N SER A 126 -12.49 -9.93 16.37
CA SER A 126 -12.27 -10.80 17.51
C SER A 126 -12.07 -9.98 18.79
N ALA A 127 -12.46 -10.56 19.93
CA ALA A 127 -12.22 -9.94 21.23
C ALA A 127 -10.74 -10.01 21.67
N ASP A 128 -9.84 -10.47 20.79
CA ASP A 128 -8.44 -10.75 21.13
C ASP A 128 -7.54 -9.51 21.02
N LEU A 129 -7.96 -8.49 20.27
CA LEU A 129 -7.25 -7.22 20.23
C LEU A 129 -7.51 -6.43 21.50
N LYS A 130 -6.45 -6.23 22.28
CA LYS A 130 -6.50 -5.45 23.51
C LYS A 130 -6.27 -3.98 23.20
N GLU A 131 -6.73 -3.13 24.11
CA GLU A 131 -6.30 -1.74 24.16
C GLU A 131 -4.76 -1.71 24.12
N LYS A 132 -4.19 -0.92 23.18
CA LYS A 132 -2.75 -0.80 22.89
C LYS A 132 -2.12 -1.89 22.01
N SER A 133 -2.90 -2.77 21.38
CA SER A 133 -2.39 -3.56 20.25
C SER A 133 -1.76 -2.64 19.19
N THR A 134 -0.56 -2.99 18.72
CA THR A 134 0.17 -2.23 17.69
C THR A 134 -0.15 -2.76 16.30
N PHE A 135 0.18 -2.03 15.24
CA PHE A 135 0.00 -2.55 13.87
C PHE A 135 0.86 -3.80 13.63
N MET A 136 2.09 -3.83 14.14
CA MET A 136 2.91 -5.04 14.12
C MET A 136 2.27 -6.19 14.92
N GLY A 137 1.73 -5.91 16.11
CA GLY A 137 1.01 -6.91 16.90
C GLY A 137 -0.21 -7.47 16.17
N LEU A 138 -0.92 -6.64 15.40
CA LEU A 138 -1.99 -7.09 14.52
C LEU A 138 -1.47 -8.01 13.40
N MET A 139 -0.33 -7.69 12.76
CA MET A 139 0.26 -8.57 11.74
C MET A 139 0.69 -9.94 12.28
N GLU A 140 1.14 -9.99 13.55
CA GLU A 140 1.44 -11.23 14.27
C GLU A 140 0.15 -12.01 14.60
N ALA A 141 -0.90 -11.32 15.06
CA ALA A 141 -2.19 -11.94 15.34
C ALA A 141 -2.84 -12.54 14.08
N LEU A 142 -2.58 -11.98 12.89
CA LEU A 142 -3.04 -12.53 11.62
C LEU A 142 -2.33 -13.84 11.23
N ARG A 143 -1.09 -14.09 11.69
CA ARG A 143 -0.26 -15.22 11.24
C ARG A 143 -0.99 -16.56 11.21
N PRO A 144 -1.75 -16.96 12.25
CA PRO A 144 -2.41 -18.26 12.28
C PRO A 144 -3.50 -18.43 11.21
N LEU A 145 -4.06 -17.31 10.70
CA LEU A 145 -5.11 -17.30 9.68
C LEU A 145 -4.55 -17.22 8.25
N MET A 146 -3.25 -16.94 8.10
CA MET A 146 -2.63 -16.71 6.80
C MET A 146 -2.01 -17.98 6.21
N PRO A 147 -2.05 -18.17 4.88
CA PRO A 147 -1.27 -19.20 4.21
C PRO A 147 0.23 -18.99 4.42
N TYR A 148 1.01 -20.07 4.56
CA TYR A 148 2.47 -20.00 4.71
C TYR A 148 3.20 -19.28 3.55
N THR A 149 2.55 -19.13 2.41
CA THR A 149 3.06 -18.46 1.21
C THR A 149 2.73 -16.98 1.13
N GLN A 150 1.92 -16.45 2.06
CA GLN A 150 1.46 -15.06 2.05
C GLN A 150 1.70 -14.44 3.44
N THR A 151 2.70 -13.58 3.52
CA THR A 151 3.14 -12.94 4.76
C THR A 151 2.65 -11.48 4.78
N PRO A 152 1.58 -11.14 5.52
CA PRO A 152 1.22 -9.73 5.67
C PRO A 152 2.31 -8.91 6.35
N ILE A 153 2.41 -7.63 6.06
CA ILE A 153 3.45 -6.77 6.63
C ILE A 153 2.90 -5.40 6.99
N ALA A 154 3.48 -4.78 8.02
CA ALA A 154 3.25 -3.39 8.37
C ALA A 154 4.50 -2.55 8.08
N ILE A 155 4.34 -1.49 7.28
CA ILE A 155 5.41 -0.55 6.89
C ILE A 155 5.03 0.84 7.38
N GLY A 156 6.03 1.65 7.75
CA GLY A 156 5.83 3.02 8.22
C GLY A 156 6.54 3.25 9.55
N LYS A 157 6.86 4.52 9.84
CA LYS A 157 7.52 4.92 11.09
C LYS A 157 6.72 4.56 12.33
N TYR A 158 5.39 4.58 12.22
CA TYR A 158 4.47 4.35 13.33
C TYR A 158 3.88 2.93 13.36
N ARG A 159 4.46 1.97 12.64
CA ARG A 159 3.98 0.57 12.66
C ARG A 159 3.98 -0.09 14.05
N ASP A 160 4.87 0.38 14.92
CA ASP A 160 4.98 -0.10 16.31
C ASP A 160 4.13 0.73 17.28
N ALA A 161 3.43 1.75 16.78
CA ALA A 161 2.48 2.52 17.59
C ALA A 161 1.18 1.74 17.81
N PRO A 162 0.44 2.04 18.90
CA PRO A 162 -0.91 1.52 19.09
C PRO A 162 -1.83 1.84 17.90
N ILE A 163 -2.68 0.90 17.55
CA ILE A 163 -3.75 1.12 16.58
C ILE A 163 -4.71 2.15 17.19
N PRO A 164 -5.05 3.24 16.46
CA PRO A 164 -6.05 4.18 16.94
C PRO A 164 -7.41 3.49 17.02
N PHE A 165 -7.97 3.39 18.22
CA PHE A 165 -9.37 3.05 18.42
C PHE A 165 -10.16 4.35 18.53
N HIS A 166 -11.27 4.43 17.80
CA HIS A 166 -12.29 5.45 18.08
C HIS A 166 -13.27 4.84 19.06
N ASP A 167 -13.35 5.44 20.26
CA ASP A 167 -14.40 5.16 21.25
C ASP A 167 -15.78 5.60 20.75
#